data_AF-A0A238KI24-F1
#
_entry.id   AF-A0A238KI24-F1
#
_cell.length_a   1.000
_cell.length_b   1.000
_cell.length_c   1.000
_cell.angle_alpha   90.00
_cell.angle_beta   90.00
_cell.angle_gamma   90.00
#
_symmetry.space_group_name_H-M   'P 1'
#
loop_
_entity.id
_entity.type
_entity.pdbx_description
1 polymer ?
#
loop_
_entity_poly.entity_id
_entity_poly.type
_entity_poly.pdbx_seq_one_letter_code
_entity_poly.pdbx_strand_id
1 'polypeptide(L)'
;MTNILELAGAIDEAKPLKGAPNVVADYARAKPLIERAKHARPFARVPDMLSASRPMVAALIELGQLRRIQDHDELKSKVGKSIDGRSIQEVLKFIEGRFEVVEDVPVGHVHLAKAAEKTKATLSAILELLFGLHLKAVCRLKDHHGFSGALVSPTEIMKCIEQPPDNVSNEIRFGTP
;
A
#
# COMPACT_ATOMS: atom_id res chain seq x y z
N MET A 1 13.69 -19.76 -15.49
CA MET A 1 13.49 -18.32 -15.21
C MET A 1 13.07 -17.68 -16.51
N THR A 2 11.81 -17.29 -16.66
CA THR A 2 11.33 -16.62 -17.88
C THR A 2 11.76 -15.17 -17.83
N ASN A 3 12.41 -14.69 -18.89
CA ASN A 3 12.98 -13.35 -18.94
C ASN A 3 11.85 -12.31 -19.00
N ILE A 4 11.87 -11.31 -18.13
CA ILE A 4 10.85 -10.25 -18.05
C ILE A 4 10.72 -9.49 -19.39
N LEU A 5 11.79 -9.48 -20.19
CA LEU A 5 11.83 -8.85 -21.50
C LEU A 5 11.11 -9.67 -22.59
N GLU A 6 11.11 -11.02 -22.48
CA GLU A 6 10.38 -11.91 -23.40
C GLU A 6 8.87 -11.78 -23.19
N LEU A 7 8.44 -11.76 -21.92
CA LEU A 7 7.03 -11.65 -21.55
C LEU A 7 6.38 -10.31 -21.94
N ALA A 8 7.17 -9.26 -22.11
CA ALA A 8 6.68 -7.92 -22.44
C ALA A 8 6.70 -7.62 -23.95
N GLY A 9 6.99 -8.61 -24.81
CA GLY A 9 7.07 -8.40 -26.26
C GLY A 9 8.16 -7.40 -26.68
N ALA A 10 9.12 -7.12 -25.79
CA ALA A 10 10.27 -6.25 -26.07
C ALA A 10 11.35 -6.97 -26.89
N ILE A 11 11.13 -8.26 -27.16
CA ILE A 11 11.97 -9.14 -27.98
C ILE A 11 11.07 -9.62 -29.12
N ASP A 12 11.45 -9.31 -30.34
CA ASP A 12 10.73 -9.72 -31.54
C ASP A 12 10.97 -11.22 -31.80
N GLU A 13 9.93 -12.05 -31.70
CA GLU A 13 10.00 -13.50 -31.94
C GLU A 13 10.35 -13.84 -33.41
N ALA A 14 10.22 -12.87 -34.32
CA ALA A 14 10.32 -13.09 -35.77
C ALA A 14 11.73 -13.27 -36.34
N LYS A 15 12.81 -13.14 -35.54
CA LYS A 15 14.17 -13.45 -35.99
C LYS A 15 14.99 -14.15 -34.91
N PRO A 16 15.13 -15.49 -34.95
CA PRO A 16 16.24 -16.12 -34.27
C PRO A 16 17.52 -15.69 -34.99
N LEU A 17 18.25 -14.74 -34.43
CA LEU A 17 19.63 -14.45 -34.82
C LEU A 17 20.44 -15.71 -34.52
N LYS A 18 20.63 -16.54 -35.55
CA LYS A 18 21.57 -17.66 -35.53
C LYS A 18 22.92 -17.13 -35.05
N GLY A 19 23.31 -17.49 -33.83
CA GLY A 19 24.69 -17.41 -33.36
C GLY A 19 25.08 -16.22 -32.48
N ALA A 20 24.17 -15.41 -31.95
CA ALA A 20 24.52 -14.38 -30.95
C ALA A 20 23.65 -14.52 -29.69
N PRO A 21 24.24 -14.63 -28.47
CA PRO A 21 23.48 -14.67 -27.21
C PRO A 21 22.86 -13.32 -26.83
N ASN A 22 23.00 -12.31 -27.69
CA ASN A 22 22.61 -10.94 -27.39
C ASN A 22 21.21 -10.67 -27.94
N VAL A 23 20.24 -10.71 -27.04
CA VAL A 23 18.89 -10.19 -27.26
C VAL A 23 18.98 -8.67 -27.38
N VAL A 24 18.60 -8.11 -28.54
CA VAL A 24 18.46 -6.66 -28.74
C VAL A 24 17.04 -6.28 -28.32
N ALA A 25 16.90 -5.74 -27.11
CA ALA A 25 15.63 -5.21 -26.62
C ALA A 25 15.49 -3.72 -26.97
N ASP A 26 14.29 -3.29 -27.36
CA ASP A 26 13.98 -1.86 -27.48
C ASP A 26 14.11 -1.20 -26.11
N TYR A 27 15.17 -0.41 -25.93
CA TYR A 27 15.47 0.24 -24.65
C TYR A 27 14.35 1.19 -24.20
N ALA A 28 13.66 1.86 -25.12
CA ALA A 28 12.56 2.76 -24.77
C ALA A 28 11.38 1.99 -24.15
N ARG A 29 11.12 0.77 -24.61
CA ARG A 29 10.10 -0.14 -24.06
C ARG A 29 10.59 -0.90 -22.83
N ALA A 30 11.87 -1.29 -22.79
CA ALA A 30 12.44 -2.07 -21.69
C ALA A 30 12.71 -1.22 -20.44
N LYS A 31 13.13 0.03 -20.58
CA LYS A 31 13.48 0.92 -19.47
C LYS A 31 12.38 1.05 -18.40
N PRO A 32 11.09 1.35 -18.73
CA PRO A 32 10.04 1.44 -17.71
C PRO A 32 9.79 0.11 -16.99
N LEU A 33 9.95 -1.03 -17.68
CA LEU A 33 9.79 -2.36 -17.09
C LEU A 33 10.94 -2.71 -16.13
N ILE A 34 12.18 -2.38 -16.52
CA ILE A 34 13.37 -2.56 -15.69
C ILE A 34 13.28 -1.72 -14.42
N GLU A 35 12.90 -0.44 -14.54
CA GLU A 35 12.72 0.44 -13.38
C GLU A 35 11.63 -0.08 -12.44
N ARG A 36 10.50 -0.58 -12.98
CA ARG A 36 9.45 -1.21 -12.15
C ARG A 36 9.93 -2.49 -11.47
N ALA A 37 10.65 -3.34 -12.20
CA ALA A 37 11.19 -4.59 -11.66
C ALA A 37 12.22 -4.34 -10.54
N LYS A 38 13.06 -3.30 -10.68
CA LYS A 38 14.04 -2.89 -9.67
C LYS A 38 13.41 -2.55 -8.32
N HIS A 39 12.23 -1.93 -8.35
CA HIS A 39 11.49 -1.55 -7.16
C HIS A 39 10.48 -2.62 -6.73
N ALA A 40 10.40 -3.75 -7.41
CA ALA A 40 9.46 -4.80 -7.07
C ALA A 40 9.74 -5.36 -5.66
N ARG A 41 8.68 -5.46 -4.87
CA ARG A 41 8.71 -6.11 -3.56
C ARG A 41 7.69 -7.24 -3.53
N PRO A 42 8.08 -8.45 -3.09
CA PRO A 42 7.14 -9.56 -2.97
C PRO A 42 6.01 -9.20 -1.99
N PHE A 43 4.75 -9.39 -2.38
CA PHE A 43 3.59 -9.13 -1.51
C PHE A 43 3.71 -9.82 -0.14
N ALA A 44 4.30 -11.02 -0.09
CA ALA A 44 4.50 -11.76 1.14
C ALA A 44 5.38 -11.03 2.19
N ARG A 45 6.25 -10.11 1.76
CA ARG A 45 7.14 -9.34 2.65
C ARG A 45 6.57 -7.98 3.05
N VAL A 46 5.53 -7.52 2.37
CA VAL A 46 4.93 -6.19 2.60
C VAL A 46 4.35 -6.04 4.01
N PRO A 47 3.65 -7.03 4.59
CA PRO A 47 3.20 -6.98 5.99
C PRO A 47 4.34 -6.64 6.95
N ASP A 48 5.46 -7.36 6.87
CA ASP A 48 6.62 -7.13 7.73
C ASP A 48 7.21 -5.73 7.53
N MET A 49 7.37 -5.29 6.26
CA MET A 49 7.95 -3.99 5.92
C MET A 49 7.13 -2.80 6.46
N LEU A 50 5.81 -2.97 6.57
CA LEU A 50 4.89 -1.95 7.06
C LEU A 50 4.50 -2.14 8.53
N SER A 51 4.96 -3.24 9.17
CA SER A 51 4.45 -3.70 10.47
C SER A 51 2.92 -3.74 10.49
N ALA A 52 2.35 -4.31 9.42
CA ALA A 52 0.93 -4.34 9.11
C ALA A 52 0.42 -5.78 9.05
N SER A 53 -0.88 -5.97 9.26
CA SER A 53 -1.52 -7.27 9.03
C SER A 53 -1.81 -7.50 7.54
N ARG A 54 -2.00 -8.76 7.12
CA ARG A 54 -2.38 -9.07 5.73
C ARG A 54 -3.70 -8.40 5.30
N PRO A 55 -4.76 -8.35 6.14
CA PRO A 55 -5.96 -7.56 5.84
C PRO A 55 -5.68 -6.07 5.65
N MET A 56 -4.79 -5.49 6.46
CA MET A 56 -4.39 -4.08 6.30
C MET A 56 -3.72 -3.83 4.94
N VAL A 57 -2.82 -4.73 4.53
CA VAL A 57 -2.16 -4.65 3.22
C VAL A 57 -3.19 -4.75 2.08
N ALA A 58 -4.21 -5.60 2.22
CA ALA A 58 -5.29 -5.68 1.23
C ALA A 58 -6.08 -4.36 1.13
N ALA A 59 -6.50 -3.80 2.26
CA ALA A 59 -7.21 -2.52 2.31
C ALA A 59 -6.37 -1.37 1.72
N LEU A 60 -5.06 -1.32 2.00
CA LEU A 60 -4.16 -0.32 1.41
C LEU A 60 -4.07 -0.42 -0.12
N ILE A 61 -4.19 -1.63 -0.68
CA ILE A 61 -4.24 -1.81 -2.14
C ILE A 61 -5.57 -1.31 -2.69
N GLU A 62 -6.68 -1.66 -2.04
CA GLU A 62 -8.02 -1.22 -2.44
C GLU A 62 -8.16 0.31 -2.40
N LEU A 63 -7.55 0.95 -1.40
CA LEU A 63 -7.49 2.41 -1.26
C LEU A 63 -6.45 3.08 -2.17
N GLY A 64 -5.76 2.33 -3.03
CA GLY A 64 -4.73 2.84 -3.94
C GLY A 64 -3.44 3.33 -3.28
N GLN A 65 -3.27 3.13 -1.97
CA GLN A 65 -2.06 3.50 -1.22
C GLN A 65 -0.88 2.60 -1.56
N LEU A 66 -1.14 1.32 -1.80
CA LEU A 66 -0.15 0.36 -2.31
C LEU A 66 -0.46 -0.02 -3.75
N ARG A 67 0.50 0.24 -4.64
CA ARG A 67 0.34 0.00 -6.07
C ARG A 67 0.88 -1.38 -6.45
N ARG A 68 0.08 -2.18 -7.15
CA ARG A 68 0.56 -3.43 -7.73
C ARG A 68 1.36 -3.10 -8.98
N ILE A 69 2.43 -3.84 -9.23
CA ILE A 69 3.22 -3.68 -10.47
C ILE A 69 2.39 -4.10 -11.70
N GLN A 70 1.35 -4.91 -11.46
CA GLN A 70 0.52 -5.56 -12.45
C GLN A 70 -0.67 -4.72 -12.95
N ASP A 71 -0.86 -3.49 -12.50
CA ASP A 71 -1.92 -2.59 -13.03
C ASP A 71 -1.62 -2.11 -14.49
N HIS A 72 -0.74 -2.82 -15.19
CA HIS A 72 -0.45 -2.72 -16.62
C HIS A 72 -0.63 -4.12 -17.24
N ASP A 73 -1.53 -4.23 -18.22
CA ASP A 73 -2.11 -5.47 -18.78
C ASP A 73 -1.13 -6.57 -19.27
N GLU A 74 0.16 -6.28 -19.34
CA GLU A 74 1.17 -7.10 -20.03
C GLU A 74 1.85 -8.16 -19.15
N LEU A 75 1.67 -8.16 -17.82
CA LEU A 75 2.49 -9.00 -16.91
C LEU A 75 1.67 -10.01 -16.08
N LYS A 76 0.87 -10.89 -16.69
CA LYS A 76 -0.08 -11.82 -16.01
C LYS A 76 0.51 -13.04 -15.24
N SER A 77 1.82 -13.22 -15.07
CA SER A 77 2.40 -14.38 -14.31
C SER A 77 3.21 -13.98 -13.07
N LYS A 78 3.63 -14.97 -12.23
CA LYS A 78 4.15 -14.95 -10.82
C LYS A 78 4.82 -13.67 -10.25
N VAL A 79 5.38 -12.79 -11.08
CA VAL A 79 5.81 -11.41 -10.75
C VAL A 79 4.61 -10.51 -10.37
N GLY A 80 3.40 -10.89 -10.79
CA GLY A 80 2.12 -10.21 -10.55
C GLY A 80 1.66 -10.02 -9.11
N LYS A 81 2.28 -10.72 -8.17
CA LYS A 81 2.03 -10.56 -6.74
C LYS A 81 3.03 -9.60 -6.11
N SER A 82 3.63 -8.69 -6.88
CA SER A 82 4.59 -7.74 -6.36
C SER A 82 3.96 -6.36 -6.20
N ILE A 83 4.33 -5.70 -5.11
CA ILE A 83 3.98 -4.31 -4.82
C ILE A 83 5.14 -3.43 -5.29
N ASP A 84 4.81 -2.28 -5.87
CA ASP A 84 5.79 -1.24 -6.18
C ASP A 84 6.38 -0.72 -4.88
N GLY A 85 7.66 -0.98 -4.63
CA GLY A 85 8.36 -0.56 -3.43
C GLY A 85 8.33 0.95 -3.18
N ARG A 86 8.12 1.76 -4.21
CA ARG A 86 7.97 3.22 -4.05
C ARG A 86 6.68 3.58 -3.31
N SER A 87 5.58 2.88 -3.59
CA SER A 87 4.31 3.06 -2.85
C SER A 87 4.43 2.64 -1.38
N ILE A 88 5.21 1.59 -1.09
CA ILE A 88 5.52 1.21 0.30
C ILE A 88 6.28 2.32 1.02
N GLN A 89 7.25 2.94 0.34
CA GLN A 89 8.02 4.05 0.90
C GLN A 89 7.18 5.32 1.09
N GLU A 90 6.24 5.60 0.19
CA GLU A 90 5.27 6.70 0.34
C GLU A 90 4.38 6.49 1.57
N VAL A 91 3.84 5.28 1.75
CA VAL A 91 3.04 4.90 2.92
C VAL A 91 3.85 5.02 4.22
N LEU A 92 5.09 4.52 4.25
CA LEU A 92 5.95 4.68 5.42
C LEU A 92 6.18 6.16 5.71
N LYS A 93 6.65 6.95 4.73
CA LYS A 93 6.88 8.38 4.90
C LYS A 93 5.67 9.13 5.44
N PHE A 94 4.46 8.77 4.99
CA PHE A 94 3.23 9.33 5.53
C PHE A 94 3.08 9.02 7.02
N ILE A 95 3.20 7.75 7.42
CA ILE A 95 3.00 7.32 8.82
C ILE A 95 4.13 7.80 9.74
N GLU A 96 5.37 7.87 9.26
CA GLU A 96 6.53 8.27 10.07
C GLU A 96 6.75 9.77 10.12
N GLY A 97 6.31 10.51 9.10
CA GLY A 97 6.62 11.92 8.96
C GLY A 97 5.48 12.88 9.30
N ARG A 98 4.24 12.40 9.43
CA ARG A 98 3.06 13.28 9.52
C ARG A 98 2.54 13.51 10.94
N PHE A 99 2.77 12.57 11.85
CA PHE A 99 2.12 12.55 13.16
C PHE A 99 3.09 12.87 14.30
N GLU A 100 2.55 13.44 15.38
CA GLU A 100 3.32 13.72 16.59
C GLU A 100 3.84 12.42 17.21
N VAL A 101 5.13 12.40 17.57
CA VAL A 101 5.76 11.25 18.21
C VAL A 101 5.61 11.37 19.73
N VAL A 102 5.07 10.33 20.35
CA VAL A 102 4.80 10.23 21.79
C VAL A 102 5.56 9.05 22.41
N GLU A 103 5.99 9.16 23.66
CA GLU A 103 6.70 8.08 24.35
C GLU A 103 5.75 7.00 24.90
N ASP A 104 4.57 7.42 25.36
CA ASP A 104 3.53 6.55 25.90
C ASP A 104 2.23 6.70 25.11
N VAL A 105 1.40 5.64 25.12
CA VAL A 105 0.06 5.67 24.50
C VAL A 105 -0.82 6.68 25.23
N PRO A 106 -1.29 7.76 24.57
CA PRO A 106 -2.12 8.76 25.23
C PRO A 106 -3.47 8.18 25.64
N VAL A 107 -4.07 8.73 26.70
CA VAL A 107 -5.38 8.27 27.19
C VAL A 107 -6.41 8.33 26.07
N GLY A 108 -7.16 7.24 25.91
CA GLY A 108 -8.18 7.11 24.87
C GLY A 108 -7.67 6.75 23.47
N HIS A 109 -6.35 6.67 23.26
CA HIS A 109 -5.77 6.23 21.99
C HIS A 109 -5.45 4.74 22.01
N VAL A 110 -5.57 4.11 20.85
CA VAL A 110 -5.27 2.68 20.66
C VAL A 110 -4.69 2.43 19.27
N HIS A 111 -4.06 1.27 19.07
CA HIS A 111 -3.65 0.83 17.73
C HIS A 111 -4.86 0.58 16.81
N LEU A 112 -4.63 0.65 15.50
CA LEU A 112 -5.69 0.55 14.47
C LEU A 112 -6.56 -0.71 14.61
N ALA A 113 -5.97 -1.87 14.89
CA ALA A 113 -6.73 -3.11 15.07
C ALA A 113 -7.71 -3.01 16.25
N LYS A 114 -7.27 -2.43 17.36
CA LYS A 114 -8.12 -2.24 18.54
C LYS A 114 -9.16 -1.14 18.32
N ALA A 115 -8.85 -0.14 17.51
CA ALA A 115 -9.81 0.89 17.10
C ALA A 115 -10.95 0.27 16.29
N ALA A 116 -10.63 -0.56 15.29
CA ALA A 116 -11.63 -1.28 14.48
C ALA A 116 -12.58 -2.12 15.34
N GLU A 117 -12.06 -2.84 16.34
CA GLU A 117 -12.89 -3.59 17.30
C GLU A 117 -13.83 -2.68 18.09
N LYS A 118 -13.32 -1.55 18.61
CA LYS A 118 -14.07 -0.64 19.48
C LYS A 118 -15.15 0.13 18.73
N THR A 119 -14.89 0.54 17.49
CA THR A 119 -15.81 1.34 16.69
C THR A 119 -16.72 0.50 15.81
N LYS A 120 -16.41 -0.80 15.65
CA LYS A 120 -17.02 -1.70 14.65
C LYS A 120 -16.85 -1.20 13.21
N ALA A 121 -15.98 -0.23 12.98
CA ALA A 121 -15.64 0.24 11.64
C ALA A 121 -14.69 -0.76 10.97
N THR A 122 -14.77 -0.85 9.65
CA THR A 122 -13.82 -1.65 8.89
C THR A 122 -12.44 -1.00 8.95
N LEU A 123 -11.41 -1.83 8.78
CA LEU A 123 -10.04 -1.32 8.70
C LEU A 123 -9.85 -0.41 7.48
N SER A 124 -10.58 -0.67 6.39
CA SER A 124 -10.56 0.17 5.18
C SER A 124 -11.08 1.57 5.49
N ALA A 125 -12.22 1.69 6.16
CA ALA A 125 -12.79 2.97 6.57
C ALA A 125 -11.84 3.77 7.48
N ILE A 126 -11.21 3.11 8.45
CA ILE A 126 -10.24 3.77 9.34
C ILE A 126 -9.01 4.26 8.56
N LEU A 127 -8.48 3.44 7.64
CA LEU A 127 -7.36 3.83 6.80
C LEU A 127 -7.73 4.97 5.85
N GLU A 128 -8.94 4.97 5.27
CA GLU A 128 -9.41 6.06 4.42
C GLU A 128 -9.48 7.38 5.19
N LEU A 129 -10.04 7.38 6.42
CA LEU A 129 -10.05 8.56 7.29
C LEU A 129 -8.63 9.03 7.65
N LEU A 130 -7.72 8.07 7.90
CA LEU A 130 -6.33 8.35 8.23
C LEU A 130 -5.58 9.01 7.06
N PHE A 131 -5.59 8.39 5.87
CA PHE A 131 -4.90 8.91 4.68
C PHE A 131 -5.56 10.16 4.11
N GLY A 132 -6.88 10.32 4.30
CA GLY A 132 -7.62 11.53 3.98
C GLY A 132 -7.39 12.69 4.96
N LEU A 133 -6.59 12.48 6.02
CA LEU A 133 -6.31 13.47 7.08
C LEU A 133 -7.58 13.98 7.80
N HIS A 134 -8.59 13.12 7.90
CA HIS A 134 -9.82 13.40 8.63
C HIS A 134 -9.65 13.15 10.14
N LEU A 135 -8.73 12.26 10.52
CA LEU A 135 -8.32 12.03 11.90
C LEU A 135 -7.24 13.04 12.30
N LYS A 136 -7.53 13.90 13.27
CA LYS A 136 -6.64 14.95 13.77
C LYS A 136 -5.84 14.50 15.00
N ALA A 137 -6.40 13.60 15.80
CA ALA A 137 -5.77 13.08 17.01
C ALA A 137 -4.97 11.79 16.73
N VAL A 138 -4.20 11.78 15.65
CA VAL A 138 -3.31 10.66 15.33
C VAL A 138 -1.92 10.96 15.85
N CYS A 139 -1.37 10.03 16.61
CA CYS A 139 -0.01 10.10 17.11
C CYS A 139 0.75 8.82 16.78
N ARG A 140 2.08 8.88 16.92
CA ARG A 140 2.99 7.76 16.70
C ARG A 140 3.74 7.43 17.97
N LEU A 141 3.72 6.17 18.38
CA LEU A 141 4.55 5.67 19.46
C LEU A 141 6.03 5.65 19.06
N LYS A 142 6.90 6.20 19.91
CA LYS A 142 8.36 6.25 19.73
C LYS A 142 8.93 4.84 19.65
N ASP A 143 9.99 4.65 18.86
CA ASP A 143 10.69 3.37 18.67
C ASP A 143 9.87 2.23 18.02
N HIS A 144 8.63 2.50 17.59
CA HIS A 144 7.83 1.58 16.79
C HIS A 144 7.90 1.92 15.31
N HIS A 145 7.94 0.90 14.44
CA HIS A 145 8.03 1.03 12.99
C HIS A 145 6.67 0.94 12.31
N GLY A 146 6.45 1.71 11.23
CA GLY A 146 5.25 1.63 10.39
C GLY A 146 3.94 1.70 11.18
N PHE A 147 2.97 0.85 10.83
CA PHE A 147 1.64 0.85 11.44
C PHE A 147 1.60 0.35 12.89
N SER A 148 2.65 -0.35 13.36
CA SER A 148 2.73 -0.74 14.78
C SER A 148 2.87 0.47 15.71
N GLY A 149 3.42 1.58 15.21
CA GLY A 149 3.53 2.82 15.96
C GLY A 149 2.30 3.72 15.86
N ALA A 150 1.40 3.50 14.89
CA ALA A 150 0.26 4.39 14.67
C ALA A 150 -0.82 4.19 15.74
N LEU A 151 -1.24 5.30 16.36
CA LEU A 151 -2.24 5.37 17.41
C LEU A 151 -3.36 6.32 16.99
N VAL A 152 -4.60 5.89 17.18
CA VAL A 152 -5.81 6.63 16.79
C VAL A 152 -6.82 6.66 17.93
N SER A 153 -7.69 7.66 17.93
CA SER A 153 -8.80 7.79 18.88
C SER A 153 -10.07 7.12 18.35
N PRO A 154 -10.59 6.05 18.99
CA PRO A 154 -11.87 5.45 18.60
C PRO A 154 -13.03 6.44 18.66
N THR A 155 -13.01 7.37 19.63
CA THR A 155 -14.01 8.42 19.78
C THR A 155 -14.02 9.38 18.59
N GLU A 156 -12.84 9.74 18.06
CA GLU A 156 -12.74 10.56 16.86
C GLU A 156 -13.26 9.82 15.62
N ILE A 157 -12.88 8.55 15.46
CA ILE A 157 -13.35 7.71 14.36
C ILE A 157 -14.88 7.62 14.36
N MET A 158 -15.50 7.36 15.51
CA MET A 158 -16.97 7.31 15.61
C MET A 158 -17.62 8.64 15.22
N LYS A 159 -17.06 9.77 15.65
CA LYS A 159 -17.55 11.10 15.24
C LYS A 159 -17.45 11.30 13.73
N CYS A 160 -16.36 10.88 13.10
CA CYS A 160 -16.20 10.95 11.65
C CYS A 160 -17.16 10.01 10.90
N ILE A 161 -17.63 8.93 11.52
CA ILE A 161 -18.64 8.04 10.91
C ILE A 161 -20.04 8.61 11.08
N GLU A 162 -20.36 9.16 12.26
CA GLU A 162 -21.63 9.84 12.53
C GLU A 162 -21.81 11.10 11.67
N GLN A 163 -20.71 11.80 11.39
CA GLN A 163 -20.64 13.01 10.58
C GLN A 163 -19.57 12.84 9.50
N PRO A 164 -19.89 12.09 8.43
CA PRO A 164 -18.94 11.74 7.38
C PRO A 164 -18.48 12.97 6.59
N PRO A 165 -17.17 13.13 6.33
CA PRO A 165 -16.67 14.21 5.50
C PRO A 165 -17.18 14.16 4.03
N ASP A 166 -17.07 15.28 3.31
CA ASP A 166 -17.64 15.43 1.96
C ASP A 166 -16.95 14.61 0.85
N ASN A 167 -15.78 14.05 1.14
CA ASN A 167 -14.92 13.38 0.17
C ASN A 167 -14.57 11.94 0.57
N VAL A 168 -15.32 11.34 1.50
CA VAL A 168 -15.15 9.93 1.88
C VAL A 168 -16.11 8.99 1.14
N SER A 169 -15.76 7.72 1.12
CA SER A 169 -16.50 6.65 0.47
C SER A 169 -17.91 6.46 1.04
N ASN A 170 -18.76 5.81 0.24
CA ASN A 170 -20.12 5.46 0.64
C ASN A 170 -20.13 4.47 1.82
N GLU A 171 -19.06 3.68 2.00
CA GLU A 171 -18.91 2.78 3.14
C GLU A 171 -18.90 3.55 4.47
N ILE A 172 -18.22 4.70 4.52
CA ILE A 172 -18.21 5.58 5.70
C ILE A 172 -19.54 6.34 5.82
N ARG A 173 -20.11 6.80 4.70
CA ARG A 173 -21.32 7.64 4.70
C ARG A 173 -22.62 6.94 5.04
N PHE A 174 -22.79 5.72 4.55
CA PHE A 174 -24.06 4.99 4.65
C PHE A 174 -23.92 3.72 5.49
N GLY A 175 -22.71 3.43 6.00
CA GLY A 175 -22.37 2.17 6.61
C GLY A 175 -22.23 1.04 5.58
N THR A 176 -21.63 -0.08 5.98
CA THR A 176 -21.75 -1.33 5.24
C THR A 176 -23.24 -1.75 5.18
N PRO A 177 -23.78 -2.16 4.02
CA PRO A 177 -25.11 -2.73 3.93
C PRO A 177 -25.28 -4.00 4.78
#